data_AF-A0A966IM51-F1
#
_entry.id   AF-A0A966IM51-F1
#
_cell.length_a   1.000
_cell.length_b   1.000
_cell.length_c   1.000
_cell.angle_alpha   90.00
_cell.angle_beta   90.00
_cell.angle_gamma   90.00
#
_symmetry.space_group_name_H-M   'P 1'
#
loop_
_entity.id
_entity.type
_entity.pdbx_description
1 polymer ?
#
loop_
_entity_poly.entity_id
_entity_poly.type
_entity_poly.pdbx_seq_one_letter_code
_entity_poly.pdbx_strand_id
1 'polypeptide(L)'
;MTIKTGQKTFNMNLKVSGDNVEKVEALIANHAVFMREHHSLDDTKIQLEHYYVAKSDEYNNPADPSEGTTGNVLYSINEVYTFAEGIGQHMEAAMKWEGIGDFMELLGNHGEVVIAGGDVIHTL
;
A
#
# COMPACT_ATOMS: atom_id res chain seq x y z
N MET A 1 -5.14 -12.41 14.43
CA MET A 1 -3.86 -11.72 14.21
C MET A 1 -4.03 -10.29 14.63
N THR A 2 -3.04 -9.75 15.33
CA THR A 2 -3.10 -8.43 15.96
C THR A 2 -1.75 -7.78 15.72
N ILE A 3 -1.76 -6.65 15.03
CA ILE A 3 -0.57 -5.82 14.80
C ILE A 3 0.05 -5.44 16.16
N LYS A 4 1.38 -5.44 16.23
CA LYS A 4 2.17 -5.12 17.43
C LYS A 4 3.12 -3.96 17.14
N THR A 5 3.41 -3.17 18.17
CA THR A 5 4.44 -2.15 18.11
C THR A 5 5.81 -2.74 17.79
N GLY A 6 6.59 -2.07 16.95
CA GLY A 6 7.91 -2.50 16.48
C GLY A 6 7.88 -3.47 15.29
N GLN A 7 6.70 -3.88 14.82
CA GLN A 7 6.60 -4.61 13.55
C GLN A 7 6.95 -3.71 12.36
N LYS A 8 7.43 -4.33 11.28
CA LYS A 8 7.82 -3.62 10.08
C LYS A 8 6.64 -3.40 9.14
N THR A 9 6.65 -2.27 8.43
CA THR A 9 5.55 -1.88 7.54
C THR A 9 6.01 -1.20 6.24
N PHE A 10 5.21 -1.41 5.19
CA PHE A 10 5.14 -0.50 4.04
C PHE A 10 3.83 0.28 4.11
N ASN A 11 3.90 1.60 3.94
CA ASN A 11 2.73 2.46 3.74
C ASN A 11 2.98 3.36 2.55
N MET A 12 2.21 3.20 1.49
CA MET A 12 2.36 3.95 0.24
C MET A 12 1.09 4.74 -0.01
N ASN A 13 1.19 6.07 0.04
CA ASN A 13 0.06 6.97 -0.14
C ASN A 13 0.14 7.64 -1.51
N LEU A 14 -0.94 7.55 -2.28
CA LEU A 14 -1.02 8.09 -3.63
C LEU A 14 -2.06 9.20 -3.71
N LYS A 15 -1.77 10.21 -4.52
CA LYS A 15 -2.73 11.21 -4.98
C LYS A 15 -2.85 11.13 -6.50
N VAL A 16 -4.05 10.86 -6.98
CA VAL A 16 -4.30 10.51 -8.38
C VAL A 16 -5.40 11.39 -8.92
N SER A 17 -5.13 12.14 -10.00
CA SER A 17 -6.20 12.84 -10.73
C SER A 17 -7.24 11.85 -11.25
N GLY A 18 -8.53 12.24 -11.26
CA GLY A 18 -9.64 11.41 -11.73
C GLY A 18 -9.39 10.72 -13.08
N ASP A 19 -8.68 11.38 -14.00
CA ASP A 19 -8.36 10.86 -15.34
C ASP A 19 -7.42 9.63 -15.32
N ASN A 20 -6.71 9.39 -14.22
CA ASN A 20 -5.75 8.29 -14.08
C ASN A 20 -6.25 7.14 -13.19
N VAL A 21 -7.47 7.23 -12.65
CA VAL A 21 -8.00 6.27 -11.67
C VAL A 21 -8.00 4.83 -12.19
N GLU A 22 -8.50 4.60 -13.41
CA GLU A 22 -8.59 3.25 -13.97
C GLU A 22 -7.21 2.59 -14.11
N LYS A 23 -6.23 3.34 -14.62
CA LYS A 23 -4.84 2.87 -14.77
C LYS A 23 -4.22 2.53 -13.41
N VAL A 24 -4.41 3.39 -12.41
CA VAL A 24 -3.87 3.19 -11.06
C VAL A 24 -4.53 2.00 -10.37
N GLU A 25 -5.87 1.87 -10.43
CA GLU A 25 -6.58 0.76 -9.80
C GLU A 25 -6.23 -0.58 -10.46
N ALA A 26 -6.01 -0.62 -11.78
CA ALA A 26 -5.55 -1.83 -12.46
C ALA A 26 -4.18 -2.29 -11.95
N LEU A 27 -3.24 -1.36 -11.74
CA LEU A 27 -1.90 -1.68 -11.24
C LEU A 27 -1.92 -2.06 -9.75
N ILE A 28 -2.75 -1.40 -8.93
CA ILE A 28 -3.00 -1.80 -7.54
C ILE A 28 -3.62 -3.20 -7.48
N ALA A 29 -4.54 -3.53 -8.38
CA ALA A 29 -5.12 -4.87 -8.46
C ALA A 29 -4.07 -5.92 -8.85
N ASN A 30 -3.17 -5.59 -9.79
CA ASN A 30 -2.04 -6.46 -10.13
C ASN A 30 -1.10 -6.69 -8.92
N HIS A 31 -0.79 -5.63 -8.17
CA HIS A 31 -0.05 -5.74 -6.92
C HIS A 31 -0.77 -6.62 -5.89
N ALA A 32 -2.09 -6.49 -5.75
CA ALA A 32 -2.86 -7.33 -4.83
C ALA A 32 -2.86 -8.81 -5.21
N VAL A 33 -2.78 -9.14 -6.51
CA VAL A 33 -2.58 -10.53 -6.97
C VAL A 33 -1.20 -11.04 -6.55
N PHE A 34 -0.14 -10.27 -6.83
CA PHE A 34 1.22 -10.58 -6.35
C PHE A 34 1.26 -10.82 -4.84
N MET A 35 0.61 -9.97 -4.05
CA MET A 35 0.53 -10.12 -2.60
C MET A 35 -0.14 -11.44 -2.20
N ARG A 36 -1.24 -11.84 -2.83
CA ARG A 36 -1.91 -13.13 -2.55
C ARG A 36 -1.07 -14.34 -2.97
N GLU A 37 -0.30 -14.21 -4.04
CA GLU A 37 0.55 -15.28 -4.55
C GLU A 37 1.78 -15.52 -3.68
N HIS A 38 2.38 -14.46 -3.13
CA HIS A 38 3.66 -14.54 -2.41
C HIS A 38 3.56 -14.35 -0.89
N HIS A 39 2.43 -13.86 -0.37
CA HIS A 39 2.24 -13.61 1.05
C HIS A 39 1.06 -14.38 1.61
N SER A 40 1.09 -14.60 2.92
CA SER A 40 0.04 -15.27 3.68
C SER A 40 -0.14 -14.61 5.03
N LEU A 41 -1.31 -14.82 5.64
CA LEU A 41 -1.53 -14.46 7.04
C LEU A 41 -1.06 -15.58 8.00
N ASP A 42 -0.90 -16.80 7.50
CA ASP A 42 -0.21 -17.88 8.20
C ASP A 42 1.27 -17.97 7.78
N ASP A 43 1.96 -19.02 8.22
CA ASP A 43 3.39 -19.24 7.98
C ASP A 43 3.71 -19.97 6.65
N THR A 44 2.74 -20.12 5.74
CA THR A 44 2.95 -20.86 4.48
C THR A 44 3.76 -20.09 3.43
N LYS A 45 3.83 -18.75 3.53
CA LYS A 45 4.55 -17.86 2.62
C LYS A 45 5.18 -16.69 3.40
N ILE A 46 5.52 -15.59 2.71
CA ILE A 46 5.98 -14.37 3.39
C ILE A 46 4.86 -13.88 4.31
N GLN A 47 5.11 -13.91 5.61
CA GLN A 47 4.05 -13.77 6.60
C GLN A 47 3.73 -12.30 6.91
N LEU A 48 2.45 -11.95 6.77
CA LEU A 48 1.87 -10.65 7.09
C LEU A 48 0.94 -10.77 8.30
N GLU A 49 0.89 -9.73 9.12
CA GLU A 49 -0.22 -9.54 10.06
C GLU A 49 -1.43 -8.93 9.34
N HIS A 50 -1.18 -8.05 8.36
CA HIS A 50 -2.23 -7.33 7.68
C HIS A 50 -1.78 -6.83 6.29
N TYR A 51 -2.71 -6.87 5.33
CA TYR A 51 -2.61 -6.20 4.03
C TYR A 51 -3.96 -5.61 3.67
N TYR A 52 -3.98 -4.33 3.32
CA TYR A 52 -5.17 -3.68 2.79
C TYR A 52 -4.82 -2.48 1.93
N VAL A 53 -5.72 -2.20 1.00
CA VAL A 53 -5.70 -0.96 0.22
C VAL A 53 -6.99 -0.21 0.54
N ALA A 54 -6.85 1.07 0.87
CA ALA A 54 -7.98 1.96 1.09
C ALA A 54 -7.97 3.09 0.05
N LYS A 55 -9.15 3.63 -0.25
CA LYS A 55 -9.31 4.76 -1.16
C LYS A 55 -10.36 5.75 -0.65
N SER A 56 -10.23 7.00 -1.06
CA SER A 56 -11.25 8.03 -0.88
C SER A 56 -11.11 9.10 -1.94
N ASP A 57 -12.18 9.83 -2.25
CA ASP A 57 -12.02 11.12 -2.92
C ASP A 57 -11.23 12.07 -2.00
N GLU A 58 -10.42 12.95 -2.57
CA GLU A 58 -9.76 14.02 -1.81
C GLU A 58 -10.77 15.16 -1.57
N TYR A 59 -11.18 15.33 -0.31
CA TYR A 59 -12.06 16.42 0.10
C TYR A 59 -11.33 17.76 0.09
N ASN A 60 -12.03 18.85 -0.27
CA ASN A 60 -11.54 20.21 -0.07
C ASN A 60 -11.32 20.51 1.43
N ASN A 61 -12.23 20.00 2.26
CA ASN A 61 -12.16 20.04 3.71
C ASN A 61 -12.60 18.69 4.31
N PRO A 62 -11.68 17.85 4.83
CA PRO A 62 -12.04 16.56 5.42
C PRO A 62 -12.96 16.63 6.64
N ALA A 63 -13.05 17.80 7.30
CA ALA A 63 -13.96 18.02 8.43
C ALA A 63 -15.36 18.52 8.00
N ASP A 64 -15.52 18.96 6.75
CA ASP A 64 -16.80 19.37 6.18
C ASP A 64 -16.97 18.83 4.73
N PRO A 65 -17.54 17.63 4.57
CA PRO A 65 -17.76 17.03 3.26
C PRO A 65 -18.68 17.85 2.33
N SER A 66 -19.44 18.82 2.85
CA SER A 66 -20.34 19.64 2.02
C SER A 66 -19.58 20.64 1.13
N GLU A 67 -18.31 20.92 1.44
CA GLU A 67 -17.42 21.75 0.62
C GLU A 67 -16.92 21.04 -0.66
N GLY A 68 -17.30 19.78 -0.87
CA GLY A 68 -16.98 19.01 -2.07
C GLY A 68 -15.55 18.46 -2.09
N THR A 69 -15.11 18.05 -3.28
CA THR A 69 -13.84 17.36 -3.51
C THR A 69 -12.97 18.11 -4.52
N THR A 70 -11.68 17.78 -4.55
CA THR A 70 -10.69 18.42 -5.42
C THR A 70 -10.69 17.86 -6.85
N GLY A 71 -11.32 16.71 -7.05
CA GLY A 71 -11.23 15.91 -8.28
C GLY A 71 -10.09 14.88 -8.29
N ASN A 72 -9.28 14.83 -7.22
CA ASN A 72 -8.32 13.74 -7.01
C ASN A 72 -8.94 12.60 -6.20
N VAL A 73 -8.36 11.42 -6.36
CA VAL A 73 -8.62 10.22 -5.56
C VAL A 73 -7.33 9.87 -4.81
N LEU A 74 -7.47 9.64 -3.51
CA LEU A 74 -6.40 9.22 -2.62
C LEU A 74 -6.41 7.70 -2.44
N TYR A 75 -5.23 7.10 -2.34
CA TYR A 75 -5.06 5.69 -2.01
C TYR A 75 -4.04 5.53 -0.89
N SER A 76 -4.23 4.51 -0.05
CA SER A 76 -3.18 4.01 0.84
C SER A 76 -3.04 2.50 0.68
N ILE A 77 -1.84 2.04 0.35
CA ILE A 77 -1.47 0.62 0.30
C ILE A 77 -0.67 0.33 1.56
N ASN A 78 -1.16 -0.61 2.37
CA ASN A 78 -0.66 -0.83 3.72
C ASN A 78 -0.35 -2.30 3.95
N GLU A 79 0.85 -2.55 4.45
CA GLU A 79 1.39 -3.88 4.71
C GLU A 79 2.05 -3.90 6.08
N VAL A 80 1.74 -4.89 6.91
CA VAL A 80 2.42 -5.10 8.19
C VAL A 80 2.95 -6.52 8.24
N TYR A 81 4.25 -6.65 8.48
CA TYR A 81 4.96 -7.93 8.47
C TYR A 81 5.05 -8.50 9.88
N THR A 82 4.90 -9.82 9.96
CA THR A 82 5.01 -10.53 11.24
C THR A 82 6.45 -10.46 11.78
N PHE A 83 7.43 -10.56 10.88
CA PHE A 83 8.87 -10.54 11.18
C PHE A 83 9.58 -9.44 10.40
N ALA A 84 10.69 -8.92 10.94
CA ALA A 84 11.44 -7.83 10.32
C ALA A 84 12.06 -8.25 8.97
N GLU A 85 12.47 -9.52 8.85
CA GLU A 85 13.00 -10.14 7.65
C GLU A 85 11.99 -10.12 6.48
N GLY A 86 10.69 -10.02 6.79
CA GLY A 86 9.60 -9.96 5.81
C GLY A 86 9.75 -8.81 4.82
N ILE A 87 10.35 -7.69 5.23
CA ILE A 87 10.67 -6.57 4.33
C ILE A 87 11.65 -7.00 3.23
N GLY A 88 12.73 -7.68 3.61
CA GLY A 88 13.73 -8.17 2.66
C GLY A 88 13.14 -9.23 1.73
N GLN A 89 12.36 -10.15 2.28
CA GLN A 89 11.67 -11.19 1.51
C GLN A 89 10.69 -10.59 0.49
N HIS A 90 9.88 -9.60 0.91
CA HIS A 90 8.97 -8.88 0.04
C HIS A 90 9.73 -8.21 -1.11
N MET A 91 10.79 -7.45 -0.81
CA MET A 91 11.58 -6.78 -1.84
C MET A 91 12.23 -7.77 -2.81
N GLU A 92 12.72 -8.91 -2.33
CA GLU A 92 13.29 -9.95 -3.21
C GLU A 92 12.22 -10.55 -4.15
N ALA A 93 11.01 -10.80 -3.65
CA ALA A 93 9.90 -11.28 -4.46
C ALA A 93 9.44 -10.20 -5.46
N ALA A 94 9.33 -8.95 -5.02
CA ALA A 94 8.91 -7.82 -5.84
C ALA A 94 9.88 -7.57 -6.99
N MET A 95 11.20 -7.68 -6.79
CA MET A 95 12.19 -7.53 -7.86
C MET A 95 12.11 -8.60 -8.96
N LYS A 96 11.37 -9.69 -8.72
CA LYS A 96 11.10 -10.76 -9.70
C LYS A 96 9.69 -10.66 -10.30
N TRP A 97 8.83 -9.81 -9.74
CA TRP A 97 7.48 -9.57 -10.24
C TRP A 97 7.52 -8.66 -11.47
N GLU A 98 6.84 -9.07 -12.55
CA GLU A 98 6.82 -8.33 -13.81
C GLU A 98 6.33 -6.88 -13.66
N GLY A 99 5.38 -6.64 -12.74
CA GLY A 99 4.78 -5.33 -12.49
C GLY A 99 5.64 -4.35 -11.67
N ILE A 100 6.84 -4.73 -11.21
CA ILE A 100 7.66 -3.87 -10.34
C ILE A 100 8.05 -2.55 -11.00
N GLY A 101 8.36 -2.55 -12.29
CA GLY A 101 8.73 -1.34 -13.02
C GLY A 101 7.61 -0.32 -13.01
N ASP A 102 6.41 -0.75 -13.43
CA ASP A 102 5.22 0.09 -13.47
C ASP A 102 4.81 0.56 -12.07
N PHE A 103 4.94 -0.31 -11.05
CA PHE A 103 4.60 0.04 -9.68
C PHE A 103 5.54 1.10 -9.10
N MET A 104 6.84 0.99 -9.36
CA MET A 104 7.81 2.03 -8.97
C MET A 104 7.58 3.34 -9.73
N GLU A 105 7.21 3.29 -11.00
CA GLU A 105 6.80 4.48 -11.76
C GLU A 105 5.54 5.13 -11.16
N LEU A 106 4.53 4.33 -10.79
CA LEU A 106 3.33 4.80 -10.10
C LEU A 106 3.67 5.51 -8.78
N LEU A 107 4.57 4.94 -7.97
CA LEU A 107 5.02 5.60 -6.73
C LEU A 107 5.77 6.90 -7.03
N GLY A 108 6.60 6.94 -8.09
CA GLY A 108 7.31 8.15 -8.48
C GLY A 108 6.40 9.27 -9.02
N ASN A 109 5.33 8.91 -9.72
CA ASN A 109 4.43 9.88 -10.36
C ASN A 109 3.29 10.35 -9.45
N HIS A 110 2.82 9.49 -8.55
CA HIS A 110 1.62 9.74 -7.74
C HIS A 110 1.85 9.62 -6.23
N GLY A 111 3.01 9.14 -5.80
CA GLY A 111 3.33 8.98 -4.37
C GLY A 111 3.55 10.32 -3.67
N GLU A 112 2.77 10.56 -2.62
CA GLU A 112 2.93 11.75 -1.77
C GLU A 112 3.80 11.44 -0.55
N VAL A 113 3.57 10.28 0.07
CA VAL A 113 4.31 9.80 1.25
C VAL A 113 4.47 8.30 1.16
N VAL A 114 5.72 7.85 1.22
CA VAL A 114 6.09 6.43 1.19
C VAL A 114 6.93 6.10 2.43
N ILE A 115 6.41 5.21 3.27
CA ILE A 115 7.14 4.56 4.35
C ILE A 115 7.62 3.21 3.81
N ALA A 116 8.94 3.08 3.64
CA ALA A 116 9.57 1.85 3.14
C ALA A 116 10.34 1.15 4.26
N GLY A 117 9.81 0.04 4.78
CA GLY A 117 10.42 -0.70 5.89
C GLY A 117 10.39 0.04 7.23
N GLY A 118 9.34 0.84 7.46
CA GLY A 118 9.15 1.60 8.69
C GLY A 118 8.72 0.74 9.88
N ASP A 119 8.40 1.39 10.99
CA ASP A 119 7.99 0.74 12.24
C ASP A 119 6.55 1.10 12.61
N VAL A 120 5.78 0.09 13.04
CA VAL A 120 4.51 0.33 13.73
C VAL A 120 4.81 0.92 15.09
N ILE A 121 4.50 2.20 15.30
CA ILE A 121 4.76 2.89 16.58
C ILE A 121 3.59 2.78 17.56
N HIS A 122 2.35 2.62 17.06
CA HIS A 122 1.13 2.48 17.87
C HIS A 122 0.10 1.58 17.16
N THR A 123 -0.64 0.80 17.94
CA THR A 123 -1.71 -0.13 17.51
C THR A 123 -2.59 -0.46 18.72
N LEU A 124 -3.82 -0.94 18.49
CA LEU A 124 -4.74 -1.43 19.53
C LEU A 124 -4.71 -2.96 19.63
#